data_AF-A0A844M2A7-F1
#
_entry.id   AF-A0A844M2A7-F1
#
_cell.length_a   1.000
_cell.length_b   1.000
_cell.length_c   1.000
_cell.angle_alpha   90.00
_cell.angle_beta   90.00
_cell.angle_gamma   90.00
#
_symmetry.space_group_name_H-M   'P 1'
#
loop_
_entity.id
_entity.type
_entity.pdbx_description
1 polymer ?
#
loop_
_entity_poly.entity_id
_entity_poly.type
_entity_poly.pdbx_seq_one_letter_code
_entity_poly.pdbx_strand_id
1 'polypeptide(L)'
;MSSQQGFTLIELMIVVAIIGVLSLIAIPSYQSYAQKTSEAACLSQTKAFSNQIFLERNDPTNEFDVDKATRILNTASDKTACETMVYNDGTSVTPAVMPSVQSKIKNPGSDHTHIICNLDKSVQCEASNL
;
A
#
# COMPACT_ATOMS: atom_id res chain seq x y z
N MET A 1 18.39 -57.62 5.66
CA MET A 1 17.29 -57.16 4.77
C MET A 1 16.66 -55.96 5.46
N SER A 2 16.89 -54.76 4.95
CA SER A 2 16.26 -53.56 5.51
C SER A 2 14.76 -53.62 5.24
N SER A 3 13.95 -53.56 6.30
CA SER A 3 12.50 -53.47 6.18
C SER A 3 12.16 -52.12 5.57
N GLN A 4 11.71 -52.12 4.32
CA GLN A 4 11.24 -50.91 3.65
C GLN A 4 9.84 -50.59 4.21
N GLN A 5 9.78 -49.76 5.24
CA GLN A 5 8.54 -49.21 5.77
C GLN A 5 8.06 -48.10 4.83
N GLY A 6 7.21 -48.46 3.87
CA GLY A 6 6.52 -47.50 3.00
C GLY A 6 5.35 -46.84 3.73
N PHE A 7 5.15 -45.54 3.48
CA PHE A 7 3.96 -44.80 3.90
C PHE A 7 2.71 -45.42 3.25
N THR A 8 1.62 -45.56 4.01
CA THR A 8 0.39 -46.10 3.45
C THR A 8 -0.36 -45.02 2.64
N LEU A 9 -1.01 -45.41 1.55
CA LEU A 9 -1.84 -44.48 0.76
C LEU A 9 -2.99 -43.89 1.59
N ILE A 10 -3.48 -44.64 2.58
CA ILE A 10 -4.56 -44.21 3.46
C ILE A 10 -4.08 -43.13 4.45
N GLU A 11 -2.86 -43.23 4.98
CA GLU A 11 -2.28 -42.17 5.82
C GLU A 11 -2.16 -40.86 5.03
N LEU A 12 -1.70 -40.95 3.78
CA LEU A 12 -1.54 -39.77 2.94
C LEU A 12 -2.90 -39.11 2.61
N MET A 13 -3.93 -39.91 2.31
CA MET A 13 -5.28 -39.39 2.07
C MET A 13 -5.86 -38.63 3.27
N ILE A 14 -5.65 -39.13 4.49
CA ILE A 14 -6.14 -38.46 5.71
C ILE A 14 -5.41 -37.13 5.92
N VAL A 15 -4.09 -37.09 5.70
CA VAL A 15 -3.31 -35.85 5.83
C VAL A 15 -3.80 -34.78 4.85
N VAL A 16 -4.03 -35.15 3.58
CA VAL A 16 -4.55 -34.21 2.58
C VAL A 16 -5.95 -33.71 2.95
N ALA A 17 -6.81 -34.58 3.48
CA ALA A 17 -8.15 -34.19 3.94
C ALA A 17 -8.08 -33.15 5.08
N ILE A 18 -7.20 -33.34 6.06
CA ILE A 18 -7.03 -32.40 7.19
C ILE A 18 -6.47 -31.06 6.71
N ILE A 19 -5.42 -31.07 5.87
CA ILE A 19 -4.83 -29.84 5.31
C ILE A 19 -5.89 -29.08 4.48
N GLY A 20 -6.74 -29.80 3.74
CA GLY A 20 -7.85 -29.21 3.00
C GLY A 20 -8.77 -28.37 3.90
N VAL A 21 -9.23 -28.95 5.02
CA VAL A 21 -10.12 -28.24 5.97
C VAL A 21 -9.43 -27.03 6.61
N LEU A 22 -8.17 -27.18 7.03
CA LEU A 22 -7.43 -26.07 7.63
C LEU A 22 -7.19 -24.92 6.63
N SER A 23 -6.89 -25.25 5.37
CA SER A 23 -6.61 -24.25 4.32
C SER A 23 -7.82 -23.36 4.02
N LEU A 24 -9.04 -23.91 4.07
CA LEU A 24 -10.28 -23.17 3.82
C LEU A 24 -10.48 -22.00 4.79
N ILE A 25 -10.05 -22.16 6.05
CA ILE A 25 -10.15 -21.11 7.08
C ILE A 25 -8.93 -20.19 7.02
N ALA A 26 -7.74 -20.75 6.80
CA ALA A 26 -6.48 -20.01 6.84
C ALA A 26 -6.31 -19.03 5.68
N ILE A 27 -6.69 -19.42 4.45
CA ILE A 27 -6.48 -18.60 3.25
C ILE A 27 -7.18 -17.23 3.33
N PRO A 28 -8.51 -17.12 3.58
CA PRO A 28 -9.18 -15.82 3.61
C PRO A 28 -8.66 -14.93 4.75
N SER A 29 -8.34 -15.53 5.90
CA SER A 29 -7.76 -14.80 7.03
C SER A 29 -6.37 -14.23 6.70
N TYR A 30 -5.51 -15.04 6.09
CA TYR A 30 -4.18 -14.59 5.66
C TYR A 30 -4.24 -13.50 4.58
N GLN A 31 -5.16 -13.63 3.62
CA GLN A 31 -5.37 -12.62 2.58
C GLN A 31 -5.77 -11.26 3.18
N SER A 32 -6.71 -11.24 4.13
CA SER A 32 -7.10 -10.02 4.83
C SER A 32 -5.92 -9.41 5.62
N TYR A 33 -5.11 -10.23 6.29
CA TYR A 33 -3.93 -9.74 7.00
C TYR A 33 -2.88 -9.14 6.07
N ALA A 34 -2.62 -9.80 4.93
CA ALA A 34 -1.69 -9.30 3.92
C ALA A 34 -2.15 -7.97 3.33
N GLN A 35 -3.46 -7.81 3.07
CA GLN A 35 -4.06 -6.54 2.59
C GLN A 35 -3.88 -5.40 3.59
N LYS A 36 -4.17 -5.64 4.88
CA LYS A 36 -3.94 -4.64 5.95
C LYS A 36 -2.47 -4.24 6.08
N THR A 37 -1.57 -5.21 5.89
CA THR A 37 -0.13 -4.95 5.91
C THR A 37 0.31 -4.09 4.73
N SER A 38 -0.21 -4.34 3.53
CA SER A 38 0.08 -3.47 2.37
C SER A 38 -0.50 -2.06 2.52
N GLU A 39 -1.68 -1.92 3.13
CA GLU A 39 -2.27 -0.62 3.44
C GLU A 39 -1.37 0.18 4.40
N ALA A 40 -1.00 -0.42 5.54
CA ALA A 40 -0.15 0.24 6.53
C ALA A 40 1.23 0.59 5.97
N ALA A 41 1.81 -0.30 5.16
CA ALA A 41 3.08 -0.05 4.50
C ALA A 41 2.98 1.10 3.49
N CYS A 42 1.92 1.12 2.68
CA CYS A 42 1.68 2.20 1.72
C CYS A 42 1.46 3.54 2.47
N LEU A 43 0.66 3.56 3.52
CA LEU A 43 0.43 4.75 4.34
C LEU A 43 1.72 5.32 4.93
N SER A 44 2.57 4.46 5.49
CA SER A 44 3.87 4.89 6.04
C SER A 44 4.77 5.49 4.97
N GLN A 45 4.77 4.92 3.76
CA GLN A 45 5.62 5.35 2.66
C GLN A 45 5.12 6.67 2.07
N THR A 46 3.83 6.77 1.78
CA THR A 46 3.20 8.01 1.28
C THR A 46 3.38 9.15 2.27
N LYS A 47 3.32 8.88 3.59
CA LYS A 47 3.64 9.87 4.63
C LYS A 47 5.10 10.33 4.59
N ALA A 48 6.05 9.41 4.38
CA ALA A 48 7.46 9.77 4.27
C ALA A 48 7.73 10.70 3.07
N PHE A 49 7.20 10.36 1.89
CA PHE A 49 7.38 11.17 0.68
C PHE A 49 6.61 12.49 0.71
N SER A 50 5.40 12.50 1.26
CA SER A 50 4.63 13.75 1.42
C SER A 50 5.30 14.72 2.39
N ASN A 51 6.01 14.25 3.42
CA ASN A 51 6.86 15.11 4.24
C ASN A 51 7.99 15.75 3.43
N GLN A 52 8.64 15.02 2.53
CA GLN A 52 9.69 15.58 1.68
C GLN A 52 9.13 16.67 0.78
N ILE A 53 8.02 16.39 0.10
CA ILE A 53 7.35 17.36 -0.78
C ILE A 53 6.86 18.58 0.01
N PHE A 54 6.34 18.38 1.22
CA PHE A 54 5.92 19.48 2.09
C PHE A 54 7.09 20.39 2.47
N LEU A 55 8.27 19.84 2.76
CA LEU A 55 9.45 20.66 3.05
C LEU A 55 9.90 21.45 1.82
N GLU A 56 9.92 20.83 0.64
CA GLU A 56 10.30 21.50 -0.61
C GLU A 56 9.32 22.63 -0.99
N ARG A 57 8.03 22.45 -0.73
CA ARG A 57 7.01 23.45 -1.04
C ARG A 57 7.03 24.65 -0.09
N ASN A 58 7.47 24.46 1.14
CA ASN A 58 7.56 25.54 2.14
C ASN A 58 8.95 26.19 2.19
N ASP A 59 9.87 25.80 1.31
CA ASP A 59 11.20 26.40 1.23
C ASP A 59 11.10 27.79 0.57
N PRO A 60 11.51 28.88 1.25
CA PRO A 60 11.46 30.23 0.68
C PRO A 60 12.55 30.51 -0.35
N THR A 61 13.53 29.62 -0.52
CA THR A 61 14.71 29.82 -1.38
C THR A 61 14.57 29.21 -2.78
N ASN A 62 13.64 28.27 -2.96
CA ASN A 62 13.44 27.54 -4.19
C ASN A 62 12.00 27.68 -4.67
N GLU A 63 11.81 27.82 -5.99
CA GLU A 63 10.48 27.71 -6.58
C GLU A 63 10.03 26.25 -6.56
N PHE A 64 8.83 26.01 -6.04
CA PHE A 64 8.26 24.67 -6.00
C PHE A 64 7.89 24.22 -7.41
N ASP A 65 8.58 23.18 -7.88
CA ASP A 65 8.34 22.56 -9.18
C ASP A 65 7.47 21.30 -9.02
N VAL A 66 6.26 21.34 -9.60
CA VAL A 66 5.30 20.23 -9.61
C VAL A 66 5.87 18.97 -10.30
N ASP A 67 6.76 19.13 -11.27
CA ASP A 67 7.43 18.02 -11.95
C ASP A 67 8.46 17.37 -11.04
N LYS A 68 9.13 18.15 -10.19
CA LYS A 68 10.05 17.62 -9.17
C LYS A 68 9.31 16.72 -8.18
N ALA A 69 8.17 17.17 -7.66
CA ALA A 69 7.32 16.36 -6.77
C ALA A 69 6.87 15.07 -7.46
N THR A 70 6.46 15.16 -8.71
CA THR A 70 6.04 14.00 -9.51
C THR A 70 7.18 13.00 -9.74
N ARG A 71 8.41 13.47 -10.00
CA ARG A 71 9.60 12.62 -10.15
C ARG A 71 9.99 11.90 -8.86
N ILE A 72 9.89 12.58 -7.71
CA ILE A 72 10.13 11.98 -6.39
C ILE A 72 9.17 10.80 -6.18
N LEU A 73 7.88 11.00 -6.47
CA LEU A 73 6.85 9.98 -6.28
C LEU A 73 6.93 8.81 -7.29
N ASN A 74 7.23 9.09 -8.56
CA ASN A 74 7.36 8.05 -9.57
C ASN A 74 8.55 7.11 -9.27
N THR A 75 9.66 7.66 -8.78
CA THR A 75 10.83 6.85 -8.39
C THR A 75 10.55 6.02 -7.13
N ALA A 76 9.65 6.49 -6.26
CA ALA A 76 9.21 5.75 -5.08
C ALA A 76 8.29 4.58 -5.45
N SER A 77 7.35 4.80 -6.39
CA SER A 77 6.26 3.87 -6.71
C SER A 77 6.74 2.45 -7.10
N ASP A 78 7.87 2.35 -7.80
CA ASP A 78 8.42 1.08 -8.26
C ASP A 78 8.99 0.18 -7.14
N LYS A 79 9.21 0.73 -5.94
CA LYS A 79 9.80 0.01 -4.79
C LYS A 79 8.90 -0.04 -3.56
N THR A 80 7.65 0.35 -3.69
CA THR A 80 6.74 0.59 -2.56
C THR A 80 5.61 -0.43 -2.48
N ALA A 81 4.89 -0.40 -1.35
CA ALA A 81 3.62 -1.12 -1.17
C ALA A 81 2.43 -0.41 -1.86
N CYS A 82 2.68 0.79 -2.39
CA CYS A 82 1.78 1.51 -3.28
C CYS A 82 2.09 1.17 -4.75
N GLU A 83 1.04 1.06 -5.57
CA GLU A 83 1.11 0.84 -7.01
C GLU A 83 1.43 2.12 -7.77
N THR A 84 0.77 3.22 -7.39
CA THR A 84 1.00 4.55 -7.94
C THR A 84 1.08 5.57 -6.81
N MET A 85 1.83 6.65 -7.02
CA MET A 85 1.84 7.84 -6.18
C MET A 85 1.79 9.08 -7.08
N VAL A 86 0.83 9.96 -6.86
CA VAL A 86 0.58 11.14 -7.70
C VAL A 86 0.51 12.37 -6.81
N TYR A 87 1.25 13.41 -7.19
CA TYR A 87 1.13 14.72 -6.58
C TYR A 87 0.02 15.50 -7.29
N ASN A 88 -0.94 16.02 -6.53
CA ASN A 88 -1.96 16.94 -7.00
C ASN A 88 -1.66 18.31 -6.42
N ASP A 89 -1.41 19.29 -7.28
CA ASP A 89 -1.02 20.64 -6.86
C ASP A 89 -2.18 21.51 -6.36
N GLY A 90 -3.42 21.01 -6.43
CA GLY A 90 -4.61 21.77 -6.02
C GLY A 90 -5.06 22.83 -7.04
N THR A 91 -4.39 22.92 -8.20
CA THR A 91 -4.69 23.88 -9.28
C THR A 91 -5.86 23.47 -10.19
N SER A 92 -6.57 22.37 -9.89
CA SER A 92 -7.83 22.06 -10.56
C SER A 92 -8.87 23.11 -10.18
N VAL A 93 -9.39 23.82 -11.19
CA VAL A 93 -10.30 24.99 -11.22
C VAL A 93 -11.64 24.89 -10.45
N THR A 94 -11.72 24.16 -9.35
CA THR A 94 -12.85 24.18 -8.42
C THR A 94 -12.38 24.54 -6.99
N PRO A 95 -13.13 25.38 -6.26
CA PRO A 95 -12.67 25.98 -5.02
C PRO A 95 -12.75 24.97 -3.86
N ALA A 96 -11.81 24.02 -3.77
CA ALA A 96 -11.60 23.17 -2.59
C ALA A 96 -10.37 22.24 -2.66
N VAL A 97 -9.69 22.10 -3.82
CA VAL A 97 -8.64 21.08 -3.93
C VAL A 97 -7.35 21.58 -3.29
N MET A 98 -7.06 21.05 -2.10
CA MET A 98 -5.78 21.29 -1.42
C MET A 98 -4.68 20.44 -2.06
N PRO A 99 -3.42 20.92 -2.06
CA PRO A 99 -2.29 20.14 -2.53
C PRO A 99 -2.21 18.82 -1.74
N SER A 100 -2.15 17.71 -2.46
CA SER A 100 -2.20 16.38 -1.86
C SER A 100 -1.32 15.38 -2.61
N VAL A 101 -0.79 14.41 -1.89
CA VAL A 101 -0.20 13.20 -2.48
C VAL A 101 -1.23 12.10 -2.36
N GLN A 102 -1.66 11.57 -3.50
CA GLN A 102 -2.58 10.43 -3.56
C GLN A 102 -1.82 9.21 -4.03
N SER A 103 -2.03 8.09 -3.36
CA SER A 103 -1.36 6.83 -3.71
C SER A 103 -2.35 5.70 -3.75
N LYS A 104 -2.20 4.80 -4.72
CA LYS A 104 -3.02 3.60 -4.86
C LYS A 104 -2.31 2.44 -4.17
N ILE A 105 -3.01 1.67 -3.35
CA ILE A 105 -2.44 0.52 -2.65
C ILE A 105 -2.31 -0.65 -3.64
N LYS A 106 -1.17 -1.35 -3.67
CA LYS A 106 -0.91 -2.45 -4.63
C LYS A 106 -1.79 -3.68 -4.44
N ASN A 107 -2.19 -3.96 -3.21
CA ASN A 107 -3.08 -5.06 -2.87
C ASN A 107 -4.13 -4.56 -1.86
N PRO A 108 -5.10 -3.75 -2.32
CA PRO A 108 -6.03 -3.09 -1.43
C PRO A 108 -6.98 -4.10 -0.77
N GLY A 109 -7.42 -3.77 0.44
CA GLY A 109 -8.58 -4.40 1.04
C GLY A 109 -9.88 -3.86 0.45
N SER A 110 -11.02 -4.31 0.97
CA SER A 110 -12.34 -3.75 0.63
C SER A 110 -12.57 -2.33 1.17
N ASP A 111 -11.91 -1.98 2.28
CA ASP A 111 -12.22 -0.78 3.05
C ASP A 111 -11.40 0.44 2.61
N HIS A 112 -10.18 0.24 2.11
CA HIS A 112 -9.33 1.32 1.62
C HIS A 112 -8.54 0.88 0.38
N THR A 113 -8.63 1.67 -0.68
CA THR A 113 -7.91 1.46 -1.95
C THR A 113 -6.82 2.49 -2.19
N HIS A 114 -6.92 3.65 -1.53
CA HIS A 114 -6.02 4.78 -1.70
C HIS A 114 -5.55 5.32 -0.34
N ILE A 115 -4.37 5.92 -0.32
CA ILE A 115 -3.93 6.79 0.77
C ILE A 115 -3.84 8.21 0.23
N ILE A 116 -4.47 9.15 0.92
CA ILE A 116 -4.46 10.57 0.61
C ILE A 116 -3.72 11.29 1.71
N CYS A 117 -2.63 11.97 1.37
CA CYS A 117 -1.93 12.89 2.24
C CYS A 117 -2.24 14.32 1.81
N ASN A 118 -2.89 15.11 2.67
CA ASN A 118 -3.09 16.53 2.46
C ASN A 118 -1.86 17.31 2.94
N LEU A 119 -1.42 18.30 2.16
CA LEU A 119 -0.23 19.09 2.42
C LEU A 119 -0.53 20.53 2.81
N ASP A 120 -1.76 20.99 3.05
CA ASP A 120 -2.08 22.43 3.29
C ASP A 120 -1.19 23.10 4.35
N LYS A 121 -1.41 22.81 5.65
CA LYS A 121 -0.61 23.36 6.77
C LYS A 121 0.32 22.35 7.43
N SER A 122 0.00 21.06 7.30
CA SER A 122 0.73 19.94 7.87
C SER A 122 0.42 18.70 7.06
N VAL A 123 1.35 17.74 7.04
CA VAL A 123 1.12 16.46 6.38
C VAL A 123 0.15 15.60 7.19
N GLN A 124 -1.08 15.47 6.71
CA GLN A 124 -2.12 14.61 7.28
C GLN A 124 -2.46 13.52 6.26
N CYS A 125 -2.22 12.26 6.61
CA CYS A 125 -2.42 11.12 5.73
C CYS A 125 -3.53 10.22 6.27
N GLU A 126 -4.47 9.88 5.41
CA GLU A 126 -5.60 9.02 5.74
C GLU A 126 -5.83 7.99 4.62
N ALA A 127 -6.30 6.81 5.02
CA ALA A 127 -6.72 5.77 4.09
C ALA A 127 -8.15 6.06 3.62
N SER A 128 -8.42 5.90 2.33
CA SER A 128 -9.70 6.21 1.71
C SER A 128 -10.01 5.23 0.59
N ASN A 129 -11.29 5.12 0.24
CA ASN A 129 -11.76 4.27 -0.84
C ASN A 129 -11.97 5.00 -2.18
N LEU A 130 -11.85 6.33 -2.18
CA LEU A 130 -12.26 7.27 -3.25
C LEU A 130 -13.71 7.13 -3.73
#